data_AF-A0A7S2JP42-F1
#
_entry.id   AF-A0A7S2JP42-F1
#
_cell.length_a   1.000
_cell.length_b   1.000
_cell.length_c   1.000
_cell.angle_alpha   90.00
_cell.angle_beta   90.00
_cell.angle_gamma   90.00
#
_symmetry.space_group_name_H-M   'P 1'
#
loop_
_entity.id
_entity.type
_entity.pdbx_description
1 polymer ?
#
loop_
_entity_poly.entity_id
_entity_poly.type
_entity_poly.pdbx_seq_one_letter_code
_entity_poly.pdbx_strand_id
1 'polypeptide(L)'
;YNLLDSFAKLLVQQVRSADDDSDERKVSVALRRMERDMSMLDTAAGETPQLNAVESVILSATVLIAFGSPYLLSAKVVEVLVPSMAALSAAIGFSAEYLGKVAVSRGKEVAAATLMAAAEAELYLAQAERSKAII
;
A
#
# COMPACT_ATOMS: atom_id res chain seq x y z
N TYR A 1 -28.05 35.79 42.08
CA TYR A 1 -27.15 34.61 42.01
C TYR A 1 -27.40 33.68 40.81
N ASN A 2 -28.56 33.68 40.13
CA ASN A 2 -28.81 32.78 38.99
C ASN A 2 -28.25 33.22 37.63
N LEU A 3 -27.95 34.51 37.44
CA LEU A 3 -27.58 35.04 36.11
C LEU A 3 -26.12 34.72 35.74
N LEU A 4 -25.22 34.73 36.73
CA LEU A 4 -23.82 34.33 36.59
C LEU A 4 -23.67 32.82 36.34
N ASP A 5 -24.48 32.00 37.01
CA ASP A 5 -24.44 30.53 36.84
C ASP A 5 -24.95 30.11 35.45
N SER A 6 -25.98 30.79 34.94
CA SER A 6 -26.50 30.57 33.58
C SER A 6 -25.49 31.00 32.50
N PHE A 7 -24.77 32.11 32.74
CA PHE A 7 -23.74 32.59 31.83
C PHE A 7 -22.50 31.68 31.83
N ALA A 8 -22.10 31.18 33.00
CA ALA A 8 -21.01 30.21 33.13
C ALA A 8 -21.34 28.88 32.40
N LYS A 9 -22.58 28.40 32.52
CA LYS A 9 -23.03 27.20 31.78
C LYS A 9 -23.02 27.40 30.26
N LEU A 10 -23.45 28.57 29.77
CA LEU A 10 -23.40 28.89 28.34
C LEU A 10 -21.96 28.95 27.81
N LEU A 11 -21.03 29.56 28.56
CA LEU A 11 -19.62 29.61 28.20
C LEU A 11 -18.99 28.21 28.18
N VAL A 12 -19.26 27.38 29.20
CA VAL A 12 -18.75 26.00 29.25
C VAL A 12 -19.32 25.18 28.10
N GLN A 13 -20.60 25.31 27.79
CA GLN A 13 -21.22 24.60 26.67
C GLN A 13 -20.63 25.03 25.33
N GLN A 14 -20.39 26.33 25.14
CA GLN A 14 -19.83 26.87 23.91
C GLN A 14 -18.36 26.45 23.71
N VAL A 15 -17.57 26.42 24.79
CA VAL A 15 -16.18 25.90 24.76
C VAL A 15 -16.17 24.39 24.49
N ARG A 16 -17.06 23.63 25.12
CA ARG A 16 -17.15 22.16 24.96
C ARG A 16 -17.57 21.77 23.54
N SER A 17 -18.51 22.51 22.92
CA SER A 17 -18.89 22.32 21.51
C SER A 17 -17.80 22.73 20.52
N ALA A 18 -16.98 23.75 20.86
CA ALA A 18 -15.86 24.17 20.02
C ALA A 18 -14.69 23.17 20.07
N ASP A 19 -14.48 22.53 21.22
CA ASP A 19 -13.44 21.50 21.40
C ASP A 19 -13.77 20.22 20.62
N ASP A 20 -15.04 19.76 20.69
CA ASP A 20 -15.58 18.59 19.95
C ASP A 20 -15.43 18.73 18.42
N ASP A 21 -15.86 19.86 17.85
CA ASP A 21 -15.74 20.15 16.41
C ASP A 21 -14.25 20.28 15.99
N SER A 22 -13.35 20.60 16.93
CA SER A 22 -11.91 20.63 16.68
C SER A 22 -11.31 19.22 16.61
N ASP A 23 -11.77 18.29 17.45
CA ASP A 23 -11.25 16.92 17.52
C ASP A 23 -11.78 16.06 16.36
N GLU A 24 -13.06 16.21 15.99
CA GLU A 24 -13.64 15.54 14.82
C GLU A 24 -12.93 15.97 13.51
N ARG A 25 -12.53 17.24 13.42
CA ARG A 25 -11.68 17.74 12.32
C ARG A 25 -10.27 17.17 12.37
N LYS A 26 -9.65 17.03 13.55
CA LYS A 26 -8.30 16.44 13.66
C LYS A 26 -8.29 14.98 13.23
N VAL A 27 -9.31 14.20 13.63
CA VAL A 27 -9.45 12.78 13.26
C VAL A 27 -9.68 12.63 11.75
N SER A 28 -10.63 13.38 11.17
CA SER A 28 -10.90 13.32 9.73
C SER A 28 -9.70 13.77 8.87
N VAL A 29 -8.92 14.74 9.34
CA VAL A 29 -7.66 15.14 8.69
C VAL A 29 -6.59 14.05 8.81
N ALA A 30 -6.49 13.38 9.95
CA ALA A 30 -5.58 12.25 10.15
C ALA A 30 -5.94 11.07 9.25
N LEU A 31 -7.23 10.72 9.14
CA LEU A 31 -7.71 9.67 8.23
C LEU A 31 -7.42 10.00 6.77
N ARG A 32 -7.75 11.21 6.30
CA ARG A 32 -7.45 11.64 4.92
C ARG A 32 -5.96 11.60 4.61
N ARG A 33 -5.13 11.94 5.60
CA ARG A 33 -3.68 11.83 5.47
C ARG A 33 -3.25 10.37 5.35
N MET A 34 -3.82 9.48 6.16
CA MET A 34 -3.54 8.05 6.11
C MET A 34 -3.97 7.42 4.76
N GLU A 35 -5.15 7.77 4.24
CA GLU A 35 -5.60 7.35 2.91
C GLU A 35 -4.64 7.81 1.81
N ARG A 36 -4.21 9.07 1.87
CA ARG A 36 -3.23 9.63 0.93
C ARG A 36 -1.90 8.89 1.02
N ASP A 37 -1.38 8.67 2.22
CA ASP A 37 -0.11 7.96 2.45
C ASP A 37 -0.20 6.50 1.94
N MET A 38 -1.34 5.84 2.14
CA MET A 38 -1.61 4.50 1.60
C MET A 38 -1.63 4.49 0.06
N SER A 39 -2.22 5.49 -0.59
CA SER A 39 -2.20 5.60 -2.06
C SER A 39 -0.79 5.83 -2.62
N MET A 40 0.06 6.58 -1.90
CA MET A 40 1.46 6.76 -2.29
C MET A 40 2.26 5.48 -2.11
N LEU A 41 2.03 4.74 -1.02
CA LEU A 41 2.64 3.43 -0.78
C LEU A 41 2.25 2.41 -1.83
N ASP A 42 0.99 2.36 -2.26
CA ASP A 42 0.53 1.47 -3.33
C ASP A 42 1.24 1.79 -4.66
N THR A 43 1.40 3.09 -4.97
CA THR A 43 2.13 3.54 -6.16
C THR A 43 3.61 3.16 -6.09
N ALA A 44 4.28 3.43 -4.96
CA ALA A 44 5.70 3.12 -4.77
C ALA A 44 5.96 1.60 -4.73
N ALA A 45 5.05 0.81 -4.16
CA ALA A 45 5.13 -0.65 -4.19
C ALA A 45 4.99 -1.20 -5.63
N GLY A 46 4.15 -0.56 -6.45
CA GLY A 46 4.00 -0.88 -7.87
C GLY A 46 5.27 -0.66 -8.69
N GLU A 47 6.15 0.25 -8.27
CA GLU A 47 7.43 0.53 -8.92
C GLU A 47 8.58 -0.38 -8.46
N THR A 48 8.36 -1.24 -7.46
CA THR A 48 9.44 -2.11 -6.98
C THR A 48 9.84 -3.14 -8.05
N PRO A 49 11.12 -3.21 -8.43
CA PRO A 49 11.59 -4.23 -9.37
C PRO A 49 11.39 -5.61 -8.75
N GLN A 50 10.58 -6.44 -9.40
CA GLN A 50 10.26 -7.78 -8.89
C GLN A 50 11.27 -8.85 -9.31
N LEU A 51 12.24 -8.46 -10.14
CA LEU A 51 13.33 -9.33 -10.54
C LEU A 51 14.41 -9.32 -9.45
N ASN A 52 14.77 -10.52 -9.01
CA ASN A 52 15.93 -10.71 -8.17
C ASN A 52 17.22 -10.40 -8.97
N ALA A 53 18.30 -9.98 -8.30
CA ALA A 53 19.58 -9.69 -8.93
C ALA A 53 20.15 -10.89 -9.71
N VAL A 54 19.82 -12.12 -9.29
CA VAL A 54 20.21 -13.34 -10.01
C VAL A 54 19.39 -13.50 -11.30
N GLU A 55 18.10 -13.20 -11.28
CA GLU A 55 17.23 -13.30 -12.45
C GLU A 55 17.60 -12.27 -13.50
N SER A 56 17.98 -11.05 -13.11
CA SER A 56 18.46 -10.03 -14.06
C SER A 56 19.77 -10.43 -14.71
N VAL A 57 20.70 -11.03 -13.95
CA VAL A 57 21.96 -11.57 -14.50
C VAL A 57 21.68 -12.69 -15.48
N ILE A 58 20.85 -13.66 -15.11
CA ILE A 58 20.49 -14.79 -15.99
C ILE A 58 19.80 -14.28 -17.25
N LEU A 59 18.86 -13.34 -17.13
CA LEU A 59 18.14 -12.75 -18.26
C LEU A 59 19.08 -11.98 -19.21
N SER A 60 20.05 -11.25 -18.66
CA SER A 60 21.07 -10.59 -19.49
C SER A 60 21.96 -11.61 -20.22
N ALA A 61 22.31 -12.72 -19.55
CA ALA A 61 23.12 -13.77 -20.13
C ALA A 61 22.35 -14.52 -21.25
N THR A 62 21.05 -14.78 -21.10
CA THR A 62 20.26 -15.43 -22.16
C THR A 62 20.20 -14.60 -23.43
N VAL A 63 20.05 -13.28 -23.31
CA VAL A 63 20.06 -12.35 -24.45
C VAL A 63 21.42 -12.35 -25.14
N LEU A 64 22.51 -12.28 -24.37
CA LEU A 64 23.87 -12.30 -24.92
C LEU A 64 24.20 -13.63 -25.60
N ILE A 65 23.81 -14.76 -25.00
CA ILE A 65 24.01 -16.09 -25.59
C ILE A 65 23.18 -16.24 -26.86
N ALA A 66 21.92 -15.82 -26.85
CA ALA A 66 21.07 -15.86 -28.04
C ALA A 66 21.65 -15.02 -29.18
N PHE A 67 22.12 -13.80 -28.88
CA PHE A 67 22.76 -12.91 -29.85
C PHE A 67 24.10 -13.44 -30.39
N GLY A 68 24.95 -13.99 -29.53
CA GLY A 68 26.28 -14.50 -29.91
C GLY A 68 26.24 -15.88 -30.58
N SER A 69 25.23 -16.70 -30.29
CA SER A 69 25.14 -18.09 -30.76
C SER A 69 25.26 -18.29 -32.28
N PRO A 70 24.70 -17.43 -33.17
CA PRO A 70 24.80 -17.64 -34.62
C PRO A 70 26.21 -17.46 -35.18
N TYR A 71 27.07 -16.74 -34.46
CA TYR A 71 28.44 -16.45 -34.89
C TYR A 71 29.47 -17.45 -34.34
N LEU A 72 29.17 -18.08 -33.19
CA LEU A 72 30.09 -18.98 -32.48
C LEU A 72 29.76 -20.47 -32.64
N LEU A 73 28.51 -20.82 -32.94
CA LEU A 73 28.03 -22.21 -32.90
C LEU A 73 27.51 -22.68 -34.26
N SER A 74 27.49 -24.00 -34.44
CA SER A 74 26.89 -24.65 -35.61
C SER A 74 25.36 -24.44 -35.64
N ALA A 75 24.80 -24.30 -36.83
CA ALA A 75 23.37 -24.05 -37.07
C ALA A 75 22.44 -25.03 -36.30
N LYS A 76 22.84 -26.30 -36.18
CA LYS A 76 22.06 -27.33 -35.46
C LYS A 76 21.94 -27.08 -33.97
N VAL A 77 22.95 -26.47 -33.36
CA VAL A 77 22.91 -26.10 -31.94
C VAL A 77 22.08 -24.84 -31.77
N VAL A 78 22.21 -23.87 -32.68
CA VAL A 78 21.47 -22.60 -32.67
C VAL A 78 19.96 -22.81 -32.78
N GLU A 79 19.52 -23.74 -33.64
CA GLU A 79 18.11 -24.13 -33.82
C GLU A 79 17.42 -24.55 -32.52
N VAL A 80 18.16 -25.06 -31.53
CA VAL A 80 17.63 -25.50 -30.23
C VAL A 80 17.93 -24.49 -29.12
N LEU A 81 19.13 -23.91 -29.15
CA LEU A 81 19.62 -23.03 -28.10
C LEU A 81 18.83 -21.71 -28.03
N VAL A 82 18.59 -21.07 -29.17
CA VAL A 82 17.90 -19.76 -29.21
C VAL A 82 16.45 -19.89 -28.72
N PRO A 83 15.63 -20.87 -29.17
CA PRO A 83 14.30 -21.09 -28.61
C PRO A 83 14.32 -21.44 -27.11
N SER A 84 15.32 -22.18 -26.65
CA SER A 84 15.46 -22.52 -25.22
C SER A 84 15.76 -21.29 -24.37
N MET A 85 16.62 -20.39 -24.85
CA MET A 85 16.90 -19.10 -24.18
C MET A 85 15.68 -18.18 -24.18
N ALA A 86 14.91 -18.16 -25.28
CA ALA A 86 13.65 -17.42 -25.35
C ALA A 86 12.61 -17.98 -24.36
N ALA A 87 12.48 -19.31 -24.24
CA ALA A 87 11.61 -19.95 -23.26
C ALA A 87 12.02 -19.62 -21.81
N LEU A 88 13.33 -19.60 -21.52
CA LEU A 88 13.84 -19.24 -20.20
C LEU A 88 13.57 -17.76 -19.87
N SER A 89 13.78 -16.86 -20.84
CA SER A 89 13.42 -15.44 -20.71
C SER A 89 11.93 -15.25 -20.44
N ALA A 90 11.07 -15.99 -21.15
CA ALA A 90 9.62 -15.93 -20.95
C ALA A 90 9.22 -16.47 -19.57
N ALA A 91 9.82 -17.57 -19.12
CA ALA A 91 9.57 -18.12 -17.79
C ALA A 91 9.91 -17.12 -16.67
N ILE A 92 11.08 -16.47 -16.74
CA ILE A 92 11.46 -15.42 -15.79
C ILE A 92 10.45 -14.27 -15.83
N GLY A 93 10.05 -13.82 -17.02
CA GLY A 93 9.06 -12.74 -17.19
C GLY A 93 7.71 -13.06 -16.56
N PHE A 94 7.17 -14.27 -16.81
CA PHE A 94 5.91 -14.70 -16.20
C PHE A 94 6.01 -14.86 -14.69
N SER A 95 7.12 -15.42 -14.19
CA SER A 95 7.36 -15.55 -12.75
C SER A 95 7.42 -14.20 -12.05
N ALA A 96 8.13 -13.24 -12.64
CA ALA A 96 8.18 -11.87 -12.11
C ALA A 96 6.78 -11.27 -12.05
N GLU A 97 6.04 -11.25 -13.17
CA GLU A 97 4.68 -10.68 -13.22
C GLU A 97 3.73 -11.32 -12.19
N TYR A 98 3.80 -12.64 -12.03
CA TYR A 98 2.98 -13.37 -11.05
C TYR A 98 3.31 -12.93 -9.62
N LEU A 99 4.59 -12.91 -9.25
CA LEU A 99 5.03 -12.50 -7.91
C LEU A 99 4.60 -11.07 -7.59
N GLY A 100 4.60 -10.19 -8.58
CA GLY A 100 4.07 -8.83 -8.46
C GLY A 100 2.61 -8.74 -8.13
N LYS A 101 1.80 -9.44 -8.91
CA LYS A 101 0.34 -9.48 -8.68
C LYS A 101 0.04 -10.02 -7.28
N VAL A 102 0.78 -11.03 -6.83
CA VAL A 102 0.66 -11.58 -5.47
C VAL A 102 1.08 -10.56 -4.41
N ALA A 103 2.21 -9.86 -4.61
CA ALA A 103 2.69 -8.84 -3.67
C ALA A 103 1.69 -7.69 -3.53
N VAL A 104 1.15 -7.18 -4.64
CA VAL A 104 0.11 -6.14 -4.64
C VAL A 104 -1.17 -6.62 -3.96
N SER A 105 -1.61 -7.86 -4.23
CA SER A 105 -2.80 -8.43 -3.59
C SER A 105 -2.63 -8.50 -2.06
N ARG A 106 -1.48 -8.98 -1.58
CA ARG A 106 -1.17 -9.02 -0.14
C ARG A 106 -1.10 -7.62 0.48
N GLY A 107 -0.52 -6.66 -0.23
CA GLY A 107 -0.50 -5.26 0.20
C GLY A 107 -1.91 -4.70 0.42
N LYS A 108 -2.84 -5.02 -0.50
CA LYS A 108 -4.25 -4.64 -0.38
C LYS A 108 -4.97 -5.33 0.78
N GLU A 109 -4.64 -6.57 1.08
CA GLU A 109 -5.19 -7.27 2.26
C GLU A 109 -4.76 -6.58 3.56
N VAL A 110 -3.47 -6.24 3.69
CA VAL A 110 -2.95 -5.52 4.87
C VAL A 110 -3.54 -4.12 4.97
N ALA A 111 -3.67 -3.42 3.84
CA ALA A 111 -4.35 -2.12 3.77
C ALA A 111 -5.79 -2.18 4.29
N ALA A 112 -6.57 -3.15 3.81
CA ALA A 112 -7.95 -3.34 4.22
C ALA A 112 -8.05 -3.68 5.72
N ALA A 113 -7.18 -4.55 6.23
CA ALA A 113 -7.13 -4.86 7.66
C ALA A 113 -6.80 -3.63 8.51
N THR A 114 -5.90 -2.76 8.04
CA THR A 114 -5.52 -1.53 8.73
C THR A 114 -6.68 -0.53 8.77
N LEU A 115 -7.40 -0.37 7.65
CA LEU A 115 -8.59 0.48 7.61
C LEU A 115 -9.71 -0.04 8.50
N MET A 116 -9.91 -1.36 8.55
CA MET A 116 -10.88 -1.99 9.45
C MET A 116 -10.52 -1.72 10.92
N ALA A 117 -9.26 -1.91 11.31
CA ALA A 117 -8.80 -1.62 12.66
C ALA A 117 -8.95 -0.12 13.02
N ALA A 118 -8.71 0.79 12.06
CA ALA A 118 -8.95 2.22 12.26
C ALA A 118 -10.43 2.52 12.46
N ALA A 119 -11.33 1.92 11.67
CA ALA A 119 -12.77 2.08 11.82
C ALA A 119 -13.28 1.51 13.17
N GLU A 120 -12.73 0.38 13.62
CA GLU A 120 -13.02 -0.16 14.96
C GLU A 120 -12.55 0.79 16.07
N ALA A 121 -11.38 1.41 15.92
CA ALA A 121 -10.88 2.40 16.86
C ALA A 121 -11.79 3.65 16.93
N GLU A 122 -12.30 4.13 15.79
CA GLU A 122 -13.29 5.22 15.77
C GLU A 122 -14.60 4.83 16.47
N LEU A 123 -15.06 3.59 16.29
CA LEU A 123 -16.25 3.10 16.99
C LEU A 123 -16.05 3.12 18.51
N TYR A 124 -14.89 2.67 19.00
CA TYR A 124 -14.57 2.72 20.43
C TYR A 124 -14.45 4.14 20.95
N LEU A 125 -13.86 5.06 20.18
CA LEU A 125 -13.75 6.47 20.54
C LEU A 125 -15.14 7.13 20.64
N ALA A 126 -16.03 6.87 19.67
CA ALA A 126 -17.41 7.36 19.70
C ALA A 126 -18.21 6.81 20.90
N GLN A 127 -17.97 5.55 21.31
CA GLN A 127 -18.56 5.00 22.53
C GLN A 127 -18.02 5.68 23.79
N ALA A 128 -16.70 5.94 23.84
CA ALA A 128 -16.07 6.65 24.95
C ALA A 128 -16.63 8.07 25.08
N GLU A 129 -16.77 8.81 23.98
CA GLU A 129 -17.39 10.14 23.95
C GLU A 129 -18.85 10.13 24.43
N ARG A 130 -19.66 9.18 23.96
CA ARG A 130 -21.04 9.01 24.45
C ARG A 130 -21.08 8.75 25.95
N SER A 131 -20.17 7.93 26.48
CA SER A 131 -20.09 7.68 27.93
C SER A 131 -19.64 8.90 28.72
N LYS A 132 -18.69 9.69 28.18
CA LYS A 132 -18.25 10.98 28.76
C LYS A 132 -19.34 12.04 28.71
N ALA A 133 -20.27 11.99 27.76
CA ALA A 133 -21.39 12.92 27.68
C ALA A 133 -22.46 12.67 28.76
N ILE A 134 -22.52 11.46 29.33
CA ILE A 134 -23.49 11.06 30.36
C ILE A 134 -23.00 11.40 31.78
N ILE A 135 -21.68 11.49 31.99
CA ILE A 135 -21.04 11.83 33.28
C ILE A 135 -20.75 13.33 33.35
#